data_AF-A0A3D3LPV8-F1
#
_entry.id   AF-A0A3D3LPV8-F1
#
_cell.length_a   1.000
_cell.length_b   1.000
_cell.length_c   1.000
_cell.angle_alpha   90.00
_cell.angle_beta   90.00
_cell.angle_gamma   90.00
#
_symmetry.space_group_name_H-M   'P 1'
#
loop_
_entity.id
_entity.type
_entity.pdbx_description
1 polymer ?
#
loop_
_entity_poly.entity_id
_entity_poly.type
_entity_poly.pdbx_seq_one_letter_code
_entity_poly.pdbx_strand_id
1 'polypeptide(L)'
;MKKLLLILLAVYFIPANSYSQSGFKDKISFSHPLKFGAENNYSPVKKMSGSDSLKVVAILVQFQEDNTGLTSGNGRFDLSNKYFNPSTGRDTVIDAPPYDSAYFSDHLKFLKNYFEKSSRGRLNISYDLYGNVITLPKKMEEYSPRDGEPLSKLGGLFNDAWARADSFINFSTYDPNNTVFFLFHAGVGRDVELKSILGFDPTPFDIPSVYLGLKNLKEFFGQTYNGYQTLEGFFIQNTAILPSTELRELDLISGNVLLELGINGLMCASVGSYLGLPDLFNTSTGKTAIGRFGLMDGQSIFSFNGIFPPEPSAWEKYYLGWVEPIVISSGELNAVIKTSSTGTFNDSTMYKVMINSSEYYLIENRNRDALRQGQTVYTRNRNFNDSNKYLKDEEGFIYFDISKISGNITDVTTLDWSLPGLINDTADFRGGILIWHIDESIIESKFASNTI
;
A
#
# COMPACT_ATOMS: atom_id res chain seq x y z
N MET A 1 44.84 -40.39 30.23
CA MET A 1 43.62 -39.63 30.60
C MET A 1 42.79 -39.49 29.32
N LYS A 2 41.81 -40.37 29.01
CA LYS A 2 40.36 -40.26 29.37
C LYS A 2 39.85 -38.82 29.14
N LYS A 3 38.90 -38.45 28.26
CA LYS A 3 37.76 -39.06 27.50
C LYS A 3 37.55 -38.19 26.23
N LEU A 4 37.30 -38.65 25.00
CA LEU A 4 36.12 -39.29 24.39
C LEU A 4 34.77 -38.53 24.51
N LEU A 5 34.35 -37.85 23.42
CA LEU A 5 33.01 -37.78 22.81
C LEU A 5 33.11 -36.83 21.60
N LEU A 6 33.12 -37.23 20.32
CA LEU A 6 32.12 -37.95 19.51
C LEU A 6 30.81 -37.17 19.36
N ILE A 7 30.73 -36.29 18.35
CA ILE A 7 29.49 -36.03 17.58
C ILE A 7 29.90 -35.88 16.10
N LEU A 8 29.77 -37.00 15.36
CA LEU A 8 29.61 -37.03 13.91
C LEU A 8 28.10 -36.98 13.61
N LEU A 9 27.75 -36.42 12.45
CA LEU A 9 26.49 -36.57 11.70
C LEU A 9 25.21 -35.93 12.29
N ALA A 10 24.83 -34.80 11.69
CA ALA A 10 23.57 -34.68 10.95
C ALA A 10 23.65 -33.49 9.97
N VAL A 11 24.51 -33.58 8.94
CA VAL A 11 24.24 -32.85 7.70
C VAL A 11 23.18 -33.68 6.97
N TYR A 12 21.93 -33.55 7.43
CA TYR A 12 20.79 -34.00 6.65
C TYR A 12 20.60 -32.99 5.52
N PHE A 13 20.64 -33.52 4.30
CA PHE A 13 20.10 -32.89 3.11
C PHE A 13 18.80 -32.15 3.42
N ILE A 14 18.85 -30.82 3.48
CA ILE A 14 17.66 -30.02 3.23
C ILE A 14 17.51 -30.02 1.71
N PRO A 15 16.45 -30.61 1.14
CA PRO A 15 16.18 -30.40 -0.27
C PRO A 15 16.02 -28.90 -0.47
N ALA A 16 16.79 -28.35 -1.41
CA ALA A 16 16.59 -27.01 -1.93
C ALA A 16 15.19 -26.95 -2.56
N ASN A 17 14.16 -26.69 -1.75
CA ASN A 17 12.79 -26.40 -2.14
C ASN A 17 12.02 -25.94 -0.89
N SER A 18 12.47 -24.81 -0.34
CA SER A 18 11.71 -23.90 0.54
C SER A 18 12.63 -22.71 0.79
N TYR A 19 12.55 -21.69 -0.06
CA TYR A 19 13.15 -20.39 0.27
C TYR A 19 12.33 -19.79 1.42
N SER A 20 12.71 -20.16 2.65
CA SER A 20 12.28 -19.46 3.85
C SER A 20 12.78 -18.02 3.76
N GLN A 21 11.83 -17.08 3.63
CA GLN A 21 12.02 -15.64 3.67
C GLN A 21 12.46 -15.24 5.08
N SER A 22 13.76 -15.24 5.38
CA SER A 22 14.25 -14.82 6.69
C SER A 22 15.52 -13.97 6.60
N GLY A 23 15.38 -12.73 6.13
CA GLY A 23 16.27 -11.59 6.39
C GLY A 23 15.63 -10.57 7.35
N PHE A 24 16.41 -9.58 7.82
CA PHE A 24 15.96 -8.47 8.68
C PHE A 24 14.72 -7.74 8.12
N LYS A 25 14.62 -7.64 6.79
CA LYS A 25 13.50 -7.04 6.06
C LYS A 25 12.27 -7.95 5.92
N ASP A 26 12.40 -9.26 6.15
CA ASP A 26 11.30 -10.22 6.15
C ASP A 26 10.50 -10.23 7.47
N LYS A 27 10.86 -9.34 8.41
CA LYS A 27 10.18 -9.14 9.70
C LYS A 27 9.41 -7.82 9.82
N ILE A 28 9.28 -7.06 8.73
CA ILE A 28 8.45 -5.86 8.74
C ILE A 28 6.99 -6.31 8.68
N SER A 29 6.31 -6.29 9.82
CA SER A 29 4.86 -6.39 9.90
C SER A 29 4.24 -5.00 9.90
N PHE A 30 3.05 -4.91 9.33
CA PHE A 30 2.25 -3.69 9.39
C PHE A 30 1.84 -3.43 10.85
N SER A 31 1.91 -2.19 11.34
CA SER A 31 1.72 -1.90 12.78
C SER A 31 0.25 -1.76 13.21
N HIS A 32 -0.65 -1.47 12.27
CA HIS A 32 -2.08 -1.22 12.48
C HIS A 32 -2.87 -1.63 11.23
N PRO A 33 -4.19 -1.82 11.24
CA PRO A 33 -4.93 -1.98 9.99
C PRO A 33 -4.91 -0.69 9.16
N LEU A 34 -5.07 -0.78 7.83
CA LEU A 34 -5.27 0.41 6.99
C LEU A 34 -6.68 0.95 7.19
N LYS A 35 -7.64 0.06 7.47
CA LYS A 35 -9.05 0.39 7.66
C LYS A 35 -9.56 -0.15 8.98
N PHE A 36 -10.24 0.69 9.74
CA PHE A 36 -10.67 0.36 11.10
C PHE A 36 -12.18 0.23 11.20
N GLY A 37 -12.63 -0.33 12.32
CA GLY A 37 -14.04 -0.31 12.72
C GLY A 37 -14.91 -1.20 11.84
N ALA A 38 -16.22 -1.17 12.11
CA ALA A 38 -17.13 -1.97 11.32
C ALA A 38 -17.38 -1.31 9.94
N GLU A 39 -17.65 -2.05 8.87
CA GLU A 39 -17.97 -1.54 7.52
C GLU A 39 -19.44 -1.71 7.12
N ASN A 40 -19.82 -1.25 5.92
CA ASN A 40 -21.14 -1.51 5.33
C ASN A 40 -21.36 -3.00 5.07
N ASN A 41 -22.61 -3.38 4.82
CA ASN A 41 -22.98 -4.76 4.46
C ASN A 41 -22.18 -5.22 3.24
N TYR A 42 -21.60 -6.42 3.36
CA TYR A 42 -20.88 -7.07 2.29
C TYR A 42 -21.79 -7.26 1.06
N SER A 43 -21.21 -7.13 -0.13
CA SER A 43 -21.85 -7.53 -1.38
C SER A 43 -20.81 -8.27 -2.21
N PRO A 44 -21.05 -9.53 -2.63
CA PRO A 44 -20.03 -10.37 -3.24
C PRO A 44 -19.37 -9.80 -4.50
N VAL A 45 -20.06 -8.88 -5.19
CA VAL A 45 -19.51 -8.14 -6.33
C VAL A 45 -19.98 -6.69 -6.23
N LYS A 46 -19.03 -5.76 -6.16
CA LYS A 46 -19.28 -4.35 -6.43
C LYS A 46 -19.19 -4.14 -7.93
N LYS A 47 -20.35 -4.07 -8.59
CA LYS A 47 -20.42 -3.76 -10.02
C LYS A 47 -19.98 -2.31 -10.24
N MET A 48 -18.72 -2.13 -10.58
CA MET A 48 -18.24 -0.91 -11.22
C MET A 48 -18.85 -0.84 -12.62
N SER A 49 -19.35 0.33 -13.02
CA SER A 49 -19.82 0.53 -14.39
C SER A 49 -18.58 0.64 -15.30
N GLY A 50 -18.73 0.41 -16.60
CA GLY A 50 -17.59 0.53 -17.53
C GLY A 50 -16.90 1.91 -17.39
N SER A 51 -15.56 1.92 -17.45
CA SER A 51 -14.68 3.09 -17.31
C SER A 51 -15.12 4.08 -16.21
N ASP A 52 -15.20 3.62 -14.96
CA ASP A 52 -15.47 4.51 -13.83
C ASP A 52 -14.30 5.49 -13.65
N SER A 53 -14.62 6.76 -13.42
CA SER A 53 -13.65 7.80 -13.11
C SER A 53 -13.64 8.07 -11.62
N LEU A 54 -12.46 7.98 -10.99
CA LEU A 54 -12.25 8.35 -9.59
C LEU A 54 -11.45 9.65 -9.54
N LYS A 55 -11.95 10.64 -8.81
CA LYS A 55 -11.22 11.86 -8.49
C LYS A 55 -10.52 11.71 -7.14
N VAL A 56 -9.22 11.98 -7.10
CA VAL A 56 -8.45 12.15 -5.86
C VAL A 56 -8.31 13.64 -5.58
N VAL A 57 -8.71 14.10 -4.39
CA VAL A 57 -8.49 15.49 -3.95
C VAL A 57 -7.49 15.47 -2.81
N ALA A 58 -6.28 15.99 -3.05
CA ALA A 58 -5.17 15.91 -2.13
C ALA A 58 -4.81 17.28 -1.52
N ILE A 59 -4.61 17.32 -0.20
CA ILE A 59 -4.12 18.48 0.55
C ILE A 59 -2.84 18.13 1.30
N LEU A 60 -2.02 19.15 1.57
CA LEU A 60 -0.79 19.03 2.37
C LEU A 60 -1.00 19.70 3.72
N VAL A 61 -0.75 18.99 4.82
CA VAL A 61 -0.89 19.53 6.18
C VAL A 61 0.37 19.35 7.00
N GLN A 62 0.62 20.31 7.89
CA GLN A 62 1.67 20.26 8.88
C GLN A 62 1.13 20.75 10.23
N PHE A 63 1.91 20.55 11.28
CA PHE A 63 1.48 20.77 12.66
C PHE A 63 2.11 22.04 13.24
N GLN A 64 1.70 22.39 14.46
CA GLN A 64 2.51 23.31 15.26
C GLN A 64 3.88 22.69 15.50
N GLU A 65 4.91 23.52 15.39
CA GLU A 65 6.28 23.06 15.57
C GLU A 65 6.54 22.66 17.01
N ASP A 66 7.28 21.57 17.20
CA ASP A 66 7.72 21.14 18.50
C ASP A 66 9.13 20.51 18.43
N ASN A 67 9.61 20.01 19.55
CA ASN A 67 10.91 19.38 19.69
C ASN A 67 10.81 18.05 20.46
N THR A 68 9.64 17.39 20.41
CA THR A 68 9.47 16.12 21.11
C THR A 68 10.27 15.03 20.43
N GLY A 69 10.99 14.21 21.21
CA GLY A 69 11.70 13.05 20.69
C GLY A 69 10.78 11.85 20.43
N LEU A 70 9.47 12.01 20.60
CA LEU A 70 8.47 10.95 20.51
C LEU A 70 7.71 10.96 19.17
N THR A 71 8.05 11.89 18.28
CA THR A 71 7.63 11.97 16.87
C THR A 71 8.85 12.04 15.97
N SER A 72 8.71 11.60 14.72
CA SER A 72 9.69 11.80 13.68
C SER A 72 9.59 13.21 13.11
N GLY A 73 10.65 14.01 13.29
CA GLY A 73 10.69 15.41 12.86
C GLY A 73 10.07 16.37 13.89
N ASN A 74 9.81 17.62 13.47
CA ASN A 74 9.33 18.71 14.35
C ASN A 74 7.88 19.13 14.03
N GLY A 75 7.14 18.31 13.28
CA GLY A 75 5.79 18.63 12.80
C GLY A 75 5.73 19.49 11.54
N ARG A 76 6.86 19.83 10.89
CA ARG A 76 6.93 20.54 9.60
C ARG A 76 7.38 19.61 8.47
N PHE A 77 7.00 19.93 7.23
CA PHE A 77 7.55 19.22 6.07
C PHE A 77 9.06 19.50 5.98
N ASP A 78 9.85 18.44 5.80
CA ASP A 78 11.28 18.59 5.53
C ASP A 78 11.49 19.08 4.09
N LEU A 79 11.99 20.30 3.96
CA LEU A 79 12.33 20.94 2.69
C LEU A 79 13.85 21.01 2.46
N SER A 80 14.62 20.26 3.26
CA SER A 80 16.07 20.23 3.17
C SER A 80 16.57 19.39 1.99
N ASN A 81 17.89 19.36 1.84
CA ASN A 81 18.60 18.55 0.85
C ASN A 81 19.33 17.37 1.52
N LYS A 82 18.74 16.77 2.57
CA LYS A 82 19.40 15.79 3.45
C LYS A 82 20.11 14.64 2.71
N TYR A 83 19.53 14.15 1.62
CA TYR A 83 20.08 13.03 0.83
C TYR A 83 20.53 13.44 -0.59
N PHE A 84 20.70 14.74 -0.82
CA PHE A 84 21.13 15.27 -2.12
C PHE A 84 22.65 15.14 -2.27
N ASN A 85 23.11 14.59 -3.39
CA ASN A 85 24.52 14.60 -3.78
C ASN A 85 24.80 15.76 -4.76
N PRO A 86 25.52 16.83 -4.34
CA PRO A 86 25.80 17.98 -5.20
C PRO A 86 26.66 17.66 -6.42
N SER A 87 27.46 16.58 -6.38
CA SER A 87 28.36 16.20 -7.48
C SER A 87 27.59 15.57 -8.64
N THR A 88 26.50 14.87 -8.36
CA THR A 88 25.64 14.23 -9.36
C THR A 88 24.36 15.03 -9.63
N GLY A 89 24.02 15.98 -8.75
CA GLY A 89 22.76 16.73 -8.80
C GLY A 89 21.53 15.87 -8.49
N ARG A 90 21.71 14.75 -7.78
CA ARG A 90 20.69 13.72 -7.58
C ARG A 90 20.61 13.30 -6.12
N ASP A 91 19.42 12.90 -5.69
CA ASP A 91 19.22 12.22 -4.42
C ASP A 91 19.79 10.80 -4.45
N THR A 92 20.29 10.35 -3.30
CA THR A 92 20.94 9.04 -3.14
C THR A 92 20.00 7.94 -2.71
N VAL A 93 18.77 8.27 -2.32
CA VAL A 93 17.76 7.33 -1.80
C VAL A 93 16.40 7.59 -2.45
N ILE A 94 15.46 6.66 -2.28
CA ILE A 94 14.06 6.88 -2.67
C ILE A 94 13.39 7.92 -1.79
N ASP A 95 12.35 8.57 -2.29
CA ASP A 95 11.44 9.43 -1.50
C ASP A 95 12.15 10.42 -0.56
N ALA A 96 13.24 11.05 -1.03
CA ALA A 96 14.03 12.02 -0.30
C ALA A 96 13.37 13.42 -0.26
N PRO A 97 13.60 14.25 0.78
CA PRO A 97 13.15 15.64 0.79
C PRO A 97 13.85 16.46 -0.31
N PRO A 98 13.21 17.53 -0.83
CA PRO A 98 12.09 18.25 -0.24
C PRO A 98 10.72 17.64 -0.51
N TYR A 99 9.90 17.56 0.54
CA TYR A 99 8.50 17.10 0.46
C TYR A 99 7.57 18.24 0.02
N ASP A 100 7.75 18.69 -1.23
CA ASP A 100 6.96 19.76 -1.85
C ASP A 100 5.82 19.22 -2.73
N SER A 101 5.08 20.12 -3.40
CA SER A 101 3.98 19.71 -4.26
C SER A 101 4.43 18.86 -5.46
N ALA A 102 5.67 19.00 -5.94
CA ALA A 102 6.17 18.18 -7.03
C ALA A 102 6.41 16.73 -6.54
N TYR A 103 6.96 16.57 -5.34
CA TYR A 103 7.09 15.27 -4.66
C TYR A 103 5.74 14.53 -4.58
N PHE A 104 4.69 15.18 -4.05
CA PHE A 104 3.36 14.55 -3.94
C PHE A 104 2.69 14.34 -5.31
N SER A 105 2.95 15.20 -6.29
CA SER A 105 2.44 15.01 -7.65
C SER A 105 3.00 13.76 -8.33
N ASP A 106 4.26 13.38 -8.05
CA ASP A 106 4.86 12.15 -8.57
C ASP A 106 4.17 10.91 -8.02
N HIS A 107 3.88 10.93 -6.72
CA HIS A 107 3.16 9.88 -6.01
C HIS A 107 1.73 9.71 -6.55
N LEU A 108 1.01 10.82 -6.78
CA LEU A 108 -0.32 10.78 -7.41
C LEU A 108 -0.26 10.32 -8.88
N LYS A 109 0.82 10.64 -9.60
CA LYS A 109 1.07 10.11 -10.95
C LYS A 109 1.28 8.59 -10.92
N PHE A 110 2.07 8.08 -9.97
CA PHE A 110 2.21 6.63 -9.76
C PHE A 110 0.86 5.97 -9.47
N LEU A 111 0.09 6.53 -8.55
CA LEU A 111 -1.25 6.03 -8.18
C LEU A 111 -2.16 5.90 -9.41
N LYS A 112 -2.19 6.95 -10.24
CA LYS A 112 -2.95 6.93 -11.51
C LYS A 112 -2.48 5.79 -12.41
N ASN A 113 -1.18 5.70 -12.66
CA ASN A 113 -0.59 4.70 -13.54
C ASN A 113 -0.81 3.27 -13.04
N TYR A 114 -0.77 3.07 -11.72
CA TYR A 114 -1.02 1.78 -11.06
C TYR A 114 -2.44 1.28 -11.38
N PHE A 115 -3.47 2.10 -11.11
CA PHE A 115 -4.86 1.69 -11.29
C PHE A 115 -5.28 1.59 -12.75
N GLU A 116 -4.71 2.40 -13.63
CA GLU A 116 -4.90 2.25 -15.08
C GLU A 116 -4.43 0.86 -15.54
N LYS A 117 -3.25 0.41 -15.09
CA LYS A 117 -2.71 -0.91 -15.43
C LYS A 117 -3.48 -2.05 -14.76
N SER A 118 -3.63 -2.00 -13.44
CA SER A 118 -4.19 -3.12 -12.65
C SER A 118 -5.67 -3.36 -12.91
N SER A 119 -6.44 -2.32 -13.24
CA SER A 119 -7.85 -2.44 -13.66
C SER A 119 -8.02 -2.67 -15.16
N ARG A 120 -6.92 -2.63 -15.91
CA ARG A 120 -6.86 -2.59 -17.38
C ARG A 120 -7.65 -1.42 -17.98
N GLY A 121 -7.74 -0.28 -17.30
CA GLY A 121 -8.48 0.91 -17.77
C GLY A 121 -9.97 0.92 -17.37
N ARG A 122 -10.42 -0.01 -16.53
CA ARG A 122 -11.77 0.03 -15.94
C ARG A 122 -11.91 1.10 -14.87
N LEU A 123 -10.82 1.46 -14.20
CA LEU A 123 -10.73 2.56 -13.26
C LEU A 123 -9.74 3.60 -13.78
N ASN A 124 -10.24 4.81 -14.00
CA ASN A 124 -9.44 5.94 -14.42
C ASN A 124 -9.31 6.95 -13.28
N ILE A 125 -8.09 7.15 -12.78
CA ILE A 125 -7.84 8.14 -11.74
C ILE A 125 -7.46 9.48 -12.37
N SER A 126 -8.08 10.54 -11.87
CA SER A 126 -7.60 11.91 -12.00
C SER A 126 -7.38 12.49 -10.61
N TYR A 127 -6.53 13.49 -10.48
CA TYR A 127 -6.24 14.09 -9.18
C TYR A 127 -6.12 15.60 -9.25
N ASP A 128 -6.54 16.25 -8.17
CA ASP A 128 -6.31 17.66 -7.91
C ASP A 128 -5.45 17.76 -6.64
N LEU A 129 -4.23 18.28 -6.78
CA LEU A 129 -3.31 18.50 -5.66
C LEU A 129 -3.31 19.98 -5.28
N TYR A 130 -3.84 20.28 -4.10
CA TYR A 130 -3.78 21.60 -3.50
C TYR A 130 -2.48 21.74 -2.71
N GLY A 131 -1.42 22.14 -3.41
CA GLY A 131 -0.04 22.18 -2.91
C GLY A 131 0.25 23.20 -1.79
N ASN A 132 -0.72 24.04 -1.42
CA ASN A 132 -0.56 24.99 -0.32
C ASN A 132 -0.53 24.24 1.02
N VAL A 133 0.57 24.35 1.75
CA VAL A 133 0.73 23.70 3.06
C VAL A 133 -0.16 24.36 4.11
N ILE A 134 -1.11 23.58 4.65
CA ILE A 134 -2.01 23.99 5.73
C ILE A 134 -1.32 23.73 7.07
N THR A 135 -1.16 24.77 7.91
CA THR A 135 -0.70 24.57 9.29
C THR A 135 -1.89 24.37 10.22
N LEU A 136 -1.96 23.20 10.85
CA LEU A 136 -2.99 22.82 11.81
C LEU A 136 -2.75 23.49 13.18
N PRO A 137 -3.80 23.68 14.01
CA PRO A 137 -3.70 24.44 15.25
C PRO A 137 -2.93 23.73 16.38
N LYS A 138 -2.73 22.41 16.30
CA LYS A 138 -2.12 21.60 17.35
C LYS A 138 -0.82 20.94 16.90
N LYS A 139 -0.07 20.40 17.85
CA LYS A 139 1.10 19.54 17.59
C LYS A 139 0.68 18.17 17.06
N MET A 140 1.60 17.45 16.43
CA MET A 140 1.33 16.12 15.85
C MET A 140 0.81 15.14 16.90
N GLU A 141 1.44 15.12 18.09
CA GLU A 141 1.08 14.22 19.21
C GLU A 141 -0.38 14.33 19.67
N GLU A 142 -1.00 15.49 19.46
CA GLU A 142 -2.39 15.74 19.85
C GLU A 142 -3.40 15.11 18.87
N TYR A 143 -2.95 14.82 17.65
CA TYR A 143 -3.72 14.11 16.63
C TYR A 143 -3.40 12.61 16.56
N SER A 144 -2.24 12.19 17.06
CA SER A 144 -1.81 10.78 16.99
C SER A 144 -2.45 9.91 18.09
N PRO A 145 -3.21 8.86 17.74
CA PRO A 145 -3.65 7.84 18.68
C PRO A 145 -2.46 6.96 19.08
N ARG A 146 -2.25 6.69 20.36
CA ARG A 146 -1.24 5.69 20.78
C ARG A 146 -1.76 4.27 20.56
N ASP A 147 -0.86 3.29 20.64
CA ASP A 147 -1.25 1.89 20.64
C ASP A 147 -2.26 1.57 21.73
N GLY A 148 -3.39 0.98 21.33
CA GLY A 148 -4.52 0.66 22.20
C GLY A 148 -5.41 1.85 22.56
N GLU A 149 -5.11 3.08 22.10
CA GLU A 149 -6.03 4.21 22.22
C GLU A 149 -7.08 4.21 21.10
N PRO A 150 -8.28 4.74 21.37
CA PRO A 150 -9.25 5.02 20.32
C PRO A 150 -8.69 5.96 19.25
N LEU A 151 -9.04 5.71 17.99
CA LEU A 151 -8.61 6.51 16.83
C LEU A 151 -9.30 7.87 16.73
N SER A 152 -10.15 8.24 17.69
CA SER A 152 -10.94 9.47 17.65
C SER A 152 -10.10 10.74 17.52
N LYS A 153 -8.82 10.71 17.93
CA LYS A 153 -7.87 11.80 17.68
C LYS A 153 -7.63 12.08 16.18
N LEU A 154 -7.68 11.05 15.33
CA LEU A 154 -7.62 11.20 13.87
C LEU A 154 -8.86 11.92 13.32
N GLY A 155 -9.99 11.85 14.02
CA GLY A 155 -11.14 12.70 13.74
C GLY A 155 -10.81 14.19 13.92
N GLY A 156 -10.02 14.54 14.94
CA GLY A 156 -9.52 15.90 15.13
C GLY A 156 -8.67 16.37 13.94
N LEU A 157 -7.79 15.50 13.42
CA LEU A 157 -6.97 15.77 12.24
C LEU A 157 -7.85 16.01 11.01
N PHE A 158 -8.80 15.10 10.78
CA PHE A 158 -9.78 15.19 9.69
C PHE A 158 -10.52 16.54 9.72
N ASN A 159 -11.14 16.89 10.85
CA ASN A 159 -11.93 18.12 10.95
C ASN A 159 -11.07 19.37 10.80
N ASP A 160 -9.92 19.47 11.49
CA ASP A 160 -9.09 20.68 11.47
C ASP A 160 -8.46 20.91 10.08
N ALA A 161 -8.11 19.84 9.37
CA ALA A 161 -7.55 19.91 8.03
C ALA A 161 -8.59 20.35 7.00
N TRP A 162 -9.73 19.65 6.92
CA TRP A 162 -10.76 19.96 5.95
C TRP A 162 -11.44 21.30 6.22
N ALA A 163 -11.61 21.69 7.48
CA ALA A 163 -12.12 23.03 7.81
C ALA A 163 -11.24 24.18 7.33
N ARG A 164 -9.92 23.96 7.28
CA ARG A 164 -8.99 24.95 6.72
C ARG A 164 -8.97 24.90 5.20
N ALA A 165 -9.03 23.71 4.61
CA ALA A 165 -9.09 23.52 3.17
C ALA A 165 -10.34 24.16 2.55
N ASP A 166 -11.48 24.06 3.24
CA ASP A 166 -12.77 24.67 2.88
C ASP A 166 -12.74 26.19 2.70
N SER A 167 -11.74 26.87 3.28
CA SER A 167 -11.59 28.31 3.06
C SER A 167 -11.06 28.69 1.67
N PHE A 168 -10.52 27.73 0.91
CA PHE A 168 -9.89 28.02 -0.39
C PHE A 168 -10.14 26.97 -1.49
N ILE A 169 -10.71 25.81 -1.16
CA ILE A 169 -11.14 24.80 -2.13
C ILE A 169 -12.65 24.94 -2.34
N ASN A 170 -13.08 25.02 -3.60
CA ASN A 170 -14.49 24.97 -3.94
C ASN A 170 -14.89 23.50 -4.18
N PHE A 171 -15.74 22.94 -3.31
CA PHE A 171 -16.13 21.53 -3.41
C PHE A 171 -17.35 21.26 -4.29
N SER A 172 -18.01 22.30 -4.81
CA SER A 172 -19.24 22.16 -5.62
C SER A 172 -19.08 21.36 -6.92
N THR A 173 -17.84 21.19 -7.41
CA THR A 173 -17.54 20.46 -8.65
C THR A 173 -17.26 18.98 -8.45
N TYR A 174 -17.14 18.51 -7.21
CA TYR A 174 -16.79 17.12 -6.91
C TYR A 174 -18.03 16.24 -6.76
N ASP A 175 -17.91 14.99 -7.17
CA ASP A 175 -18.95 13.96 -6.98
C ASP A 175 -18.69 13.21 -5.67
N PRO A 176 -19.59 13.25 -4.67
CA PRO A 176 -19.38 12.60 -3.39
C PRO A 176 -19.23 11.08 -3.49
N ASN A 177 -19.78 10.45 -4.54
CA ASN A 177 -19.70 8.99 -4.74
C ASN A 177 -18.43 8.54 -5.48
N ASN A 178 -17.74 9.47 -6.14
CA ASN A 178 -16.57 9.20 -6.99
C ASN A 178 -15.37 10.09 -6.65
N THR A 179 -15.31 10.58 -5.40
CA THR A 179 -14.20 11.37 -4.88
C THR A 179 -13.62 10.73 -3.63
N VAL A 180 -12.31 10.48 -3.66
CA VAL A 180 -11.50 10.10 -2.50
C VAL A 180 -10.62 11.27 -2.08
N PHE A 181 -10.58 11.55 -0.79
CA PHE A 181 -9.84 12.67 -0.23
C PHE A 181 -8.52 12.19 0.38
N PHE A 182 -7.41 12.85 0.05
CA PHE A 182 -6.08 12.51 0.53
C PHE A 182 -5.54 13.67 1.38
N LEU A 183 -5.10 13.34 2.59
CA LEU A 183 -4.43 14.25 3.50
C LEU A 183 -3.01 13.73 3.67
N PHE A 184 -2.05 14.41 3.04
CA PHE A 184 -0.63 14.17 3.27
C PHE A 184 -0.16 15.00 4.45
N HIS A 185 0.36 14.37 5.48
CA HIS A 185 0.86 15.07 6.67
C HIS A 185 2.39 15.11 6.71
N ALA A 186 2.95 16.17 7.27
CA ALA A 186 4.37 16.27 7.57
C ALA A 186 4.81 15.15 8.53
N GLY A 187 6.04 14.65 8.35
CA GLY A 187 6.64 13.61 9.18
C GLY A 187 6.52 12.20 8.58
N VAL A 188 6.88 11.22 9.39
CA VAL A 188 6.93 9.80 9.03
C VAL A 188 5.68 9.09 9.56
N GLY A 189 5.16 8.10 8.82
CA GLY A 189 3.94 7.38 9.20
C GLY A 189 4.24 6.20 10.11
N ARG A 190 3.40 5.96 11.12
CA ARG A 190 3.64 4.86 12.08
C ARG A 190 3.24 3.49 11.52
N ASP A 191 3.65 3.17 10.29
CA ASP A 191 3.10 2.07 9.48
C ASP A 191 3.81 0.72 9.63
N VAL A 192 5.02 0.73 10.18
CA VAL A 192 5.84 -0.46 10.40
C VAL A 192 6.02 -0.77 11.89
N GLU A 193 5.92 -2.04 12.26
CA GLU A 193 6.12 -2.50 13.63
C GLU A 193 7.62 -2.52 13.97
N LEU A 194 8.04 -1.58 14.82
CA LEU A 194 9.45 -1.42 15.19
C LEU A 194 9.83 -2.09 16.52
N LYS A 195 8.88 -2.49 17.37
CA LYS A 195 9.19 -3.02 18.71
C LYS A 195 9.82 -4.40 18.64
N SER A 196 9.47 -5.23 17.65
CA SER A 196 10.16 -6.51 17.44
C SER A 196 11.63 -6.36 17.06
N ILE A 197 12.02 -5.19 16.55
CA ILE A 197 13.39 -4.86 16.12
C ILE A 197 14.15 -4.11 17.22
N LEU A 198 13.53 -3.09 17.80
CA LEU A 198 14.16 -2.15 18.74
C LEU A 198 13.88 -2.48 20.21
N GLY A 199 12.89 -3.33 20.49
CA GLY A 199 12.38 -3.59 21.84
C GLY A 199 11.38 -2.54 22.34
N PHE A 200 11.22 -1.42 21.62
CA PHE A 200 10.27 -0.35 21.90
C PHE A 200 9.90 0.38 20.59
N ASP A 201 8.88 1.25 20.64
CA ASP A 201 8.54 2.14 19.54
C ASP A 201 9.21 3.51 19.78
N PRO A 202 10.16 3.94 18.92
CA PRO A 202 10.90 5.18 19.12
C PRO A 202 10.06 6.42 18.87
N THR A 203 9.02 6.32 18.03
CA THR A 203 8.21 7.47 17.63
C THR A 203 6.72 7.17 17.80
N PRO A 204 6.26 6.90 19.05
CA PRO A 204 4.90 6.44 19.32
C PRO A 204 3.82 7.48 19.01
N PHE A 205 4.19 8.73 18.72
CA PHE A 205 3.28 9.80 18.31
C PHE A 205 3.34 10.13 16.82
N ASP A 206 4.08 9.37 16.01
CA ASP A 206 3.87 9.37 14.56
C ASP A 206 2.41 9.00 14.26
N ILE A 207 1.85 9.59 13.21
CA ILE A 207 0.46 9.35 12.82
C ILE A 207 0.42 8.08 11.95
N PRO A 208 -0.46 7.11 12.25
CA PRO A 208 -0.61 5.92 11.40
C PRO A 208 -1.27 6.29 10.06
N SER A 209 -0.87 5.63 8.97
CA SER A 209 -1.57 5.76 7.69
C SER A 209 -2.90 5.03 7.76
N VAL A 210 -4.00 5.73 7.50
CA VAL A 210 -5.34 5.12 7.61
C VAL A 210 -6.27 5.62 6.53
N TYR A 211 -7.20 4.77 6.12
CA TYR A 211 -8.41 5.18 5.42
C TYR A 211 -9.57 5.31 6.42
N LEU A 212 -10.10 6.52 6.55
CA LEU A 212 -11.31 6.81 7.30
C LEU A 212 -12.50 6.91 6.35
N GLY A 213 -13.50 6.05 6.54
CA GLY A 213 -14.81 6.19 5.88
C GLY A 213 -15.84 6.82 6.80
N LEU A 214 -17.04 7.09 6.25
CA LEU A 214 -18.14 7.72 7.01
C LEU A 214 -18.48 6.99 8.30
N LYS A 215 -18.36 5.66 8.31
CA LYS A 215 -18.64 4.86 9.49
C LYS A 215 -17.65 5.12 10.62
N ASN A 216 -16.35 5.23 10.32
CA ASN A 216 -15.34 5.65 11.31
C ASN A 216 -15.64 7.06 11.83
N LEU A 217 -16.01 7.98 10.95
CA LEU A 217 -16.37 9.33 11.34
C LEU A 217 -17.61 9.34 12.26
N LYS A 218 -18.60 8.48 12.01
CA LYS A 218 -19.75 8.29 12.92
C LYS A 218 -19.38 7.67 14.27
N GLU A 219 -18.40 6.77 14.29
CA GLU A 219 -17.85 6.22 15.54
C GLU A 219 -17.15 7.32 16.35
N PHE A 220 -16.49 8.28 15.70
CA PHE A 220 -15.78 9.38 16.36
C PHE A 220 -16.70 10.51 16.81
N PHE A 221 -17.69 10.88 15.99
CA PHE A 221 -18.50 12.10 16.18
C PHE A 221 -19.98 11.83 16.49
N GLY A 222 -20.41 10.57 16.51
CA GLY A 222 -21.79 10.15 16.77
C GLY A 222 -22.54 9.71 15.51
N GLN A 223 -23.58 8.88 15.70
CA GLN A 223 -24.29 8.18 14.63
C GLN A 223 -25.02 9.09 13.62
N THR A 224 -25.30 10.33 14.01
CA THR A 224 -25.95 11.35 13.17
C THR A 224 -24.95 12.16 12.32
N TYR A 225 -23.63 11.95 12.50
CA TYR A 225 -22.60 12.64 11.73
C TYR A 225 -22.63 12.20 10.26
N ASN A 226 -22.59 13.16 9.33
CA ASN A 226 -22.73 12.90 7.89
C ASN A 226 -21.48 13.28 7.08
N GLY A 227 -20.35 13.52 7.76
CA GLY A 227 -19.14 14.08 7.15
C GLY A 227 -18.93 15.55 7.52
N TYR A 228 -17.78 16.09 7.15
CA TYR A 228 -17.52 17.53 7.25
C TYR A 228 -18.34 18.23 6.17
N GLN A 229 -19.23 19.13 6.57
CA GLN A 229 -20.04 19.93 5.64
C GLN A 229 -19.26 21.18 5.24
N THR A 230 -18.92 21.25 3.96
CA THR A 230 -18.22 22.38 3.32
C THR A 230 -19.12 23.61 3.19
N LEU A 231 -18.54 24.77 2.88
CA LEU A 231 -19.27 26.02 2.63
C LEU A 231 -20.30 25.87 1.49
N GLU A 232 -20.03 25.02 0.49
CA GLU A 232 -20.96 24.75 -0.61
C GLU A 232 -22.04 23.71 -0.27
N GLY A 233 -22.02 23.14 0.93
CA GLY A 233 -22.95 22.09 1.36
C GLY A 233 -22.58 20.68 0.87
N PHE A 234 -21.40 20.51 0.26
CA PHE A 234 -20.83 19.20 -0.03
C PHE A 234 -20.35 18.53 1.27
N PHE A 235 -20.55 17.22 1.40
CA PHE A 235 -20.11 16.44 2.56
C PHE A 235 -18.85 15.65 2.24
N ILE A 236 -17.74 15.98 2.91
CA ILE A 236 -16.53 15.17 2.91
C ILE A 236 -16.75 14.01 3.88
N GLN A 237 -16.85 12.79 3.35
CA GLN A 237 -17.24 11.60 4.10
C GLN A 237 -16.14 10.55 4.22
N ASN A 238 -14.99 10.80 3.61
CA ASN A 238 -13.84 9.91 3.68
C ASN A 238 -12.55 10.73 3.68
N THR A 239 -11.46 10.13 4.16
CA THR A 239 -10.09 10.61 3.91
C THR A 239 -9.12 9.45 4.03
N ALA A 240 -8.11 9.40 3.16
CA ALA A 240 -6.86 8.73 3.43
C ALA A 240 -5.93 9.71 4.15
N ILE A 241 -5.35 9.31 5.27
CA ILE A 241 -4.31 10.03 6.01
C ILE A 241 -3.01 9.30 5.70
N LEU A 242 -2.03 10.00 5.14
CA LEU A 242 -0.77 9.44 4.65
C LEU A 242 0.39 10.35 5.03
N PRO A 243 1.57 9.81 5.34
CA PRO A 243 2.74 10.60 5.72
C PRO A 243 3.42 11.23 4.51
N SER A 244 4.39 12.10 4.81
CA SER A 244 5.29 12.67 3.80
C SER A 244 6.35 11.69 3.35
N THR A 245 6.68 10.68 4.16
CA THR A 245 7.72 9.69 3.86
C THR A 245 7.63 8.49 4.81
N GLU A 246 8.22 7.37 4.42
CA GLU A 246 8.54 6.24 5.32
C GLU A 246 10.06 6.08 5.53
N LEU A 247 10.88 7.04 5.07
CA LEU A 247 12.31 7.07 5.35
C LEU A 247 12.55 7.28 6.86
N ARG A 248 13.28 6.33 7.48
CA ARG A 248 13.56 6.33 8.92
C ARG A 248 15.03 6.14 9.20
N GLU A 249 15.64 7.05 9.95
CA GLU A 249 16.95 6.84 10.56
C GLU A 249 16.76 6.13 11.89
N LEU A 250 17.31 4.92 12.01
CA LEU A 250 17.20 4.08 13.19
C LEU A 250 18.56 3.97 13.86
N ASP A 251 18.64 4.35 15.12
CA ASP A 251 19.83 4.19 15.96
C ASP A 251 19.82 2.80 16.62
N LEU A 252 20.51 1.84 15.99
CA LEU A 252 20.66 0.48 16.52
C LEU A 252 21.94 0.36 17.35
N ILE A 253 22.02 -0.67 18.20
CA ILE A 253 23.28 -1.03 18.91
C ILE A 253 24.40 -1.32 17.90
N SER A 254 24.07 -1.85 16.72
CA SER A 254 25.01 -2.12 15.63
C SER A 254 25.42 -0.88 14.81
N GLY A 255 24.90 0.30 15.15
CA GLY A 255 25.08 1.55 14.43
C GLY A 255 23.81 2.03 13.73
N ASN A 256 23.92 3.20 13.10
CA ASN A 256 22.80 3.88 12.47
C ASN A 256 22.45 3.20 11.14
N VAL A 257 21.16 2.90 10.94
CA VAL A 257 20.63 2.30 9.72
C VAL A 257 19.55 3.21 9.15
N LEU A 258 19.62 3.48 7.85
CA LEU A 258 18.52 4.07 7.13
C LEU A 258 17.58 2.97 6.67
N LEU A 259 16.36 2.97 7.20
CA LEU A 259 15.26 2.17 6.67
C LEU A 259 14.63 2.96 5.52
N GLU A 260 14.95 2.55 4.30
CA GLU A 260 14.41 3.13 3.08
C GLU A 260 13.10 2.45 2.72
N LEU A 261 11.98 3.11 3.00
CA LEU A 261 10.64 2.66 2.61
C LEU A 261 9.91 3.79 1.88
N GLY A 262 9.12 3.43 0.88
CA GLY A 262 8.30 4.36 0.08
C GLY A 262 6.81 4.25 0.39
N ILE A 263 6.06 5.25 -0.07
CA ILE A 263 4.63 5.42 0.27
C ILE A 263 3.66 4.98 -0.86
N ASN A 264 4.18 4.53 -2.00
CA ASN A 264 3.35 4.19 -3.16
C ASN A 264 2.36 3.06 -2.87
N GLY A 265 2.80 2.01 -2.17
CA GLY A 265 1.91 0.92 -1.77
C GLY A 265 0.80 1.36 -0.82
N LEU A 266 1.10 2.23 0.15
CA LEU A 266 0.12 2.78 1.10
C LEU A 266 -0.99 3.56 0.40
N MET A 267 -0.62 4.40 -0.57
CA MET A 267 -1.60 5.12 -1.39
C MET A 267 -2.48 4.19 -2.21
N CYS A 268 -1.87 3.18 -2.84
CA CYS A 268 -2.62 2.21 -3.65
C CYS A 268 -3.63 1.43 -2.79
N ALA A 269 -3.19 0.95 -1.63
CA ALA A 269 -4.06 0.23 -0.70
C ALA A 269 -5.14 1.13 -0.10
N SER A 270 -4.86 2.42 0.15
CA SER A 270 -5.87 3.40 0.59
C SER A 270 -6.99 3.61 -0.44
N VAL A 271 -6.66 3.63 -1.74
CA VAL A 271 -7.68 3.61 -2.80
C VAL A 271 -8.40 2.25 -2.83
N GLY A 272 -7.70 1.14 -2.63
CA GLY A 272 -8.32 -0.18 -2.45
C GLY A 272 -9.40 -0.17 -1.36
N SER A 273 -9.07 0.38 -0.18
CA SER A 273 -9.99 0.58 0.93
C SER A 273 -11.20 1.46 0.58
N TYR A 274 -10.99 2.56 -0.17
CA TYR A 274 -12.06 3.41 -0.68
C TYR A 274 -12.99 2.67 -1.64
N LEU A 275 -12.43 1.86 -2.53
CA LEU A 275 -13.19 1.04 -3.47
C LEU A 275 -13.97 -0.08 -2.76
N GLY A 276 -13.68 -0.34 -1.48
CA GLY A 276 -14.39 -1.29 -0.64
C GLY A 276 -13.61 -2.58 -0.40
N LEU A 277 -12.34 -2.65 -0.80
CA LEU A 277 -11.53 -3.80 -0.43
C LEU A 277 -11.23 -3.76 1.09
N PRO A 278 -11.37 -4.90 1.78
CA PRO A 278 -10.94 -5.07 3.16
C PRO A 278 -9.43 -5.33 3.22
N ASP A 279 -8.86 -5.23 4.41
CA ASP A 279 -7.52 -5.71 4.69
C ASP A 279 -7.50 -7.24 4.66
N LEU A 280 -6.55 -7.80 3.91
CA LEU A 280 -6.36 -9.24 3.69
C LEU A 280 -5.11 -9.77 4.41
N PHE A 281 -4.77 -9.13 5.53
CA PHE A 281 -3.77 -9.57 6.50
C PHE A 281 -4.41 -9.60 7.90
N ASN A 282 -3.70 -10.15 8.88
CA ASN A 282 -4.20 -10.18 10.25
C ASN A 282 -4.16 -8.76 10.87
N THR A 283 -5.28 -8.05 10.84
CA THR A 283 -5.41 -6.66 11.29
C THR A 283 -5.12 -6.44 12.78
N SER A 284 -5.17 -7.50 13.61
CA SER A 284 -4.80 -7.42 15.03
C SER A 284 -3.30 -7.52 15.28
N THR A 285 -2.55 -8.16 14.39
CA THR A 285 -1.11 -8.46 14.60
C THR A 285 -0.19 -7.95 13.50
N GLY A 286 -0.74 -7.44 12.39
CA GLY A 286 0.03 -7.02 11.22
C GLY A 286 0.59 -8.16 10.38
N LYS A 287 0.35 -9.41 10.79
CA LYS A 287 0.92 -10.58 10.10
C LYS A 287 0.28 -10.75 8.73
N THR A 288 1.13 -10.85 7.72
CA THR A 288 0.74 -11.19 6.35
C THR A 288 -0.07 -12.48 6.28
N ALA A 289 -1.06 -12.52 5.39
CA ALA A 289 -1.86 -13.71 5.10
C ALA A 289 -1.81 -14.06 3.61
N ILE A 290 -2.23 -13.16 2.71
CA ILE A 290 -2.14 -13.40 1.27
C ILE A 290 -0.77 -13.01 0.68
N GLY A 291 0.08 -12.33 1.46
CA GLY A 291 1.43 -11.94 1.04
C GLY A 291 1.45 -11.10 -0.22
N ARG A 292 2.57 -11.16 -0.94
CA ARG A 292 2.80 -10.44 -2.21
C ARG A 292 1.93 -10.91 -3.39
N PHE A 293 0.83 -11.62 -3.16
CA PHE A 293 -0.08 -12.12 -4.19
C PHE A 293 -1.35 -11.27 -4.39
N GLY A 294 -1.56 -10.22 -3.59
CA GLY A 294 -2.68 -9.28 -3.74
C GLY A 294 -2.43 -7.97 -3.01
N LEU A 295 -3.13 -6.88 -3.38
CA LEU A 295 -2.76 -5.52 -2.96
C LEU A 295 -2.96 -5.32 -1.45
N MET A 296 -4.06 -5.81 -0.90
CA MET A 296 -4.49 -5.51 0.48
C MET A 296 -3.78 -6.32 1.57
N ASP A 297 -2.50 -6.64 1.41
CA ASP A 297 -1.68 -7.29 2.43
C ASP A 297 -0.48 -6.41 2.81
N GLY A 298 -0.10 -6.38 4.09
CA GLY A 298 1.06 -5.62 4.57
C GLY A 298 2.36 -5.91 3.80
N GLN A 299 2.61 -7.18 3.44
CA GLN A 299 3.80 -7.55 2.66
C GLN A 299 3.74 -7.03 1.22
N SER A 300 2.54 -6.87 0.65
CA SER A 300 2.33 -6.27 -0.67
C SER A 300 2.49 -4.77 -0.65
N ILE A 301 1.91 -4.11 0.36
CA ILE A 301 1.98 -2.66 0.57
C ILE A 301 3.44 -2.21 0.63
N PHE A 302 4.29 -2.97 1.33
CA PHE A 302 5.73 -2.69 1.43
C PHE A 302 6.59 -3.53 0.49
N SER A 303 6.02 -4.11 -0.56
CA SER A 303 6.81 -4.86 -1.55
C SER A 303 7.82 -3.96 -2.26
N PHE A 304 9.02 -4.50 -2.51
CA PHE A 304 10.17 -3.72 -2.99
C PHE A 304 10.39 -2.46 -2.13
N ASN A 305 10.32 -2.59 -0.81
CA ASN A 305 10.42 -1.46 0.11
C ASN A 305 9.34 -0.38 -0.10
N GLY A 306 8.13 -0.76 -0.55
CA GLY A 306 6.99 0.15 -0.68
C GLY A 306 6.97 0.99 -1.96
N ILE A 307 7.93 0.79 -2.88
CA ILE A 307 8.03 1.58 -4.11
C ILE A 307 6.99 1.19 -5.16
N PHE A 308 6.56 -0.08 -5.22
CA PHE A 308 5.39 -0.53 -5.98
C PHE A 308 4.82 -1.86 -5.45
N PRO A 309 3.48 -1.97 -5.25
CA PRO A 309 2.83 -3.23 -4.89
C PRO A 309 2.53 -4.09 -6.14
N PRO A 310 2.21 -5.40 -5.97
CA PRO A 310 1.70 -6.24 -7.07
C PRO A 310 0.31 -5.79 -7.53
N GLU A 311 -0.21 -6.32 -8.65
CA GLU A 311 -1.64 -6.18 -8.94
C GLU A 311 -2.51 -6.83 -7.85
N PRO A 312 -3.78 -6.41 -7.68
CA PRO A 312 -4.71 -7.09 -6.79
C PRO A 312 -4.90 -8.57 -7.17
N SER A 313 -5.20 -9.40 -6.17
CA SER A 313 -5.47 -10.84 -6.29
C SER A 313 -6.71 -11.12 -7.14
N ALA A 314 -6.91 -12.38 -7.51
CA ALA A 314 -8.12 -12.81 -8.20
C ALA A 314 -9.40 -12.36 -7.47
N TRP A 315 -9.46 -12.53 -6.15
CA TRP A 315 -10.64 -12.15 -5.39
C TRP A 315 -10.87 -10.64 -5.38
N GLU A 316 -9.82 -9.84 -5.14
CA GLU A 316 -9.93 -8.38 -5.17
C GLU A 316 -10.44 -7.88 -6.54
N LYS A 317 -9.90 -8.42 -7.64
CA LYS A 317 -10.32 -8.06 -9.00
C LYS A 317 -11.76 -8.51 -9.32
N TYR A 318 -12.16 -9.68 -8.83
CA TYR A 318 -13.54 -10.18 -8.98
C TYR A 318 -14.53 -9.35 -8.16
N TYR A 319 -14.19 -9.07 -6.90
CA TYR A 319 -14.98 -8.26 -5.99
C TYR A 319 -15.22 -6.84 -6.55
N LEU A 320 -14.19 -6.22 -7.12
CA LEU A 320 -14.30 -4.90 -7.77
C LEU A 320 -14.97 -4.93 -9.15
N GLY A 321 -15.38 -6.11 -9.65
CA GLY A 321 -15.96 -6.27 -10.98
C GLY A 321 -14.97 -5.99 -12.12
N TRP A 322 -13.67 -6.02 -11.86
CA TRP A 322 -12.65 -5.79 -12.88
C TRP A 322 -12.41 -7.02 -13.75
N VAL A 323 -12.68 -8.21 -13.23
CA VAL A 323 -12.59 -9.46 -13.99
C VAL A 323 -13.83 -10.29 -13.74
N GLU A 324 -14.52 -10.66 -14.82
CA GLU A 324 -15.61 -11.64 -14.78
C GLU A 324 -15.01 -13.04 -15.00
N PRO A 325 -15.12 -13.97 -14.03
CA PRO A 325 -14.55 -15.30 -14.16
C PRO A 325 -15.41 -16.22 -15.04
N ILE A 326 -14.78 -17.18 -15.70
CA ILE A 326 -15.51 -18.30 -16.30
C ILE A 326 -15.97 -19.24 -15.17
N VAL A 327 -17.27 -19.37 -14.99
CA VAL A 327 -17.87 -20.23 -13.96
C VAL A 327 -17.88 -21.69 -14.43
N ILE A 328 -17.36 -22.58 -13.59
CA ILE A 328 -17.40 -24.03 -13.74
C ILE A 328 -18.22 -24.60 -12.58
N SER A 329 -19.45 -25.02 -12.86
CA SER A 329 -20.36 -25.54 -11.84
C SER A 329 -20.33 -27.07 -11.70
N SER A 330 -19.89 -27.78 -12.74
CA SER A 330 -19.75 -29.25 -12.74
C SER A 330 -18.96 -29.72 -13.97
N GLY A 331 -18.50 -30.97 -13.93
CA GLY A 331 -17.80 -31.62 -15.05
C GLY A 331 -16.28 -31.47 -15.04
N GLU A 332 -15.68 -31.80 -16.17
CA GLU A 332 -14.22 -31.71 -16.39
C GLU A 332 -13.93 -30.68 -17.49
N LEU A 333 -12.91 -29.84 -17.27
CA LEU A 333 -12.46 -28.86 -18.24
C LEU A 333 -10.94 -28.94 -18.40
N ASN A 334 -10.48 -29.10 -19.63
CA ASN A 334 -9.09 -28.86 -20.00
C ASN A 334 -8.98 -27.42 -20.53
N ALA A 335 -8.31 -26.55 -19.79
CA ALA A 335 -8.18 -25.13 -20.12
C ALA A 335 -6.72 -24.68 -20.15
N VAL A 336 -6.42 -23.75 -21.07
CA VAL A 336 -5.16 -23.01 -21.07
C VAL A 336 -5.41 -21.66 -20.40
N ILE A 337 -4.86 -21.49 -19.20
CA ILE A 337 -5.01 -20.24 -18.43
C ILE A 337 -3.93 -19.26 -18.87
N LYS A 338 -4.33 -18.26 -19.67
CA LYS A 338 -3.43 -17.16 -20.05
C LYS A 338 -3.08 -16.33 -18.81
N THR A 339 -1.87 -15.78 -18.80
CA THR A 339 -1.44 -14.94 -17.68
C THR A 339 -2.23 -13.64 -17.63
N SER A 340 -2.63 -13.22 -16.42
CA SER A 340 -3.34 -11.97 -16.19
C SER A 340 -2.54 -10.75 -16.64
N SER A 341 -1.21 -10.83 -16.60
CA SER A 341 -0.30 -9.73 -16.89
C SER A 341 -0.17 -9.42 -18.40
N THR A 342 -0.71 -10.27 -19.28
CA THR A 342 -0.71 -10.07 -20.74
C THR A 342 -2.09 -10.20 -21.37
N GLY A 343 -3.13 -10.39 -20.55
CA GLY A 343 -4.48 -10.64 -21.04
C GLY A 343 -5.06 -9.41 -21.71
N THR A 344 -5.54 -9.56 -22.95
CA THR A 344 -6.46 -8.56 -23.53
C THR A 344 -7.80 -8.61 -22.77
N PHE A 345 -8.63 -7.57 -22.91
CA PHE A 345 -9.95 -7.51 -22.25
C PHE A 345 -10.85 -8.73 -22.50
N ASN A 346 -10.64 -9.46 -23.60
CA ASN A 346 -11.45 -10.60 -24.03
C ASN A 346 -10.83 -11.97 -23.70
N ASP A 347 -9.66 -12.00 -23.04
CA ASP A 347 -9.04 -13.26 -22.64
C ASP A 347 -9.52 -13.69 -21.25
N SER A 348 -9.94 -14.95 -21.15
CA SER A 348 -10.33 -15.58 -19.88
C SER A 348 -9.12 -15.76 -18.98
N THR A 349 -8.85 -14.76 -18.13
CA THR A 349 -7.72 -14.78 -17.20
C THR A 349 -8.08 -15.36 -15.83
N MET A 350 -9.34 -15.73 -15.60
CA MET A 350 -9.82 -16.24 -14.32
C MET A 350 -10.93 -17.28 -14.50
N TYR A 351 -10.84 -18.38 -13.74
CA TYR A 351 -11.87 -19.39 -13.62
C TYR A 351 -12.42 -19.42 -12.20
N LYS A 352 -13.73 -19.66 -12.06
CA LYS A 352 -14.44 -19.82 -10.80
C LYS A 352 -15.02 -21.22 -10.72
N VAL A 353 -14.39 -22.10 -9.96
CA VAL A 353 -14.83 -23.48 -9.77
C VAL A 353 -15.71 -23.56 -8.54
N MET A 354 -16.99 -23.82 -8.74
CA MET A 354 -17.98 -23.82 -7.65
C MET A 354 -17.83 -25.08 -6.78
N ILE A 355 -17.78 -24.90 -5.47
CA ILE A 355 -17.99 -25.99 -4.50
C ILE A 355 -19.48 -26.02 -4.12
N ASN A 356 -20.03 -24.85 -3.78
CA ASN A 356 -21.46 -24.62 -3.53
C ASN A 356 -21.81 -23.15 -3.85
N SER A 357 -23.00 -22.68 -3.46
CA SER A 357 -23.46 -21.31 -3.77
C SER A 357 -22.62 -20.19 -3.14
N SER A 358 -21.91 -20.46 -2.04
CA SER A 358 -21.13 -19.47 -1.27
C SER A 358 -19.64 -19.81 -1.19
N GLU A 359 -19.22 -20.96 -1.69
CA GLU A 359 -17.84 -21.45 -1.58
C GLU A 359 -17.32 -21.90 -2.95
N TYR A 360 -16.13 -21.46 -3.32
CA TYR A 360 -15.55 -21.72 -4.63
C TYR A 360 -14.03 -21.52 -4.65
N TYR A 361 -13.40 -22.00 -5.72
CA TYR A 361 -12.02 -21.64 -6.05
C TYR A 361 -11.98 -20.58 -7.15
N LEU A 362 -11.15 -19.56 -6.99
CA LEU A 362 -10.70 -18.72 -8.11
C LEU A 362 -9.34 -19.19 -8.58
N ILE A 363 -9.19 -19.38 -9.89
CA ILE A 363 -7.94 -19.84 -10.50
C ILE A 363 -7.47 -18.77 -11.48
N GLU A 364 -6.25 -18.28 -11.29
CA GLU A 364 -5.59 -17.32 -12.20
C GLU A 364 -4.15 -17.76 -12.49
N ASN A 365 -3.58 -17.26 -13.58
CA ASN A 365 -2.16 -17.43 -13.90
C ASN A 365 -1.46 -16.07 -13.79
N ARG A 366 -0.49 -15.91 -12.89
CA ARG A 366 0.23 -14.66 -12.71
C ARG A 366 1.72 -14.83 -12.96
N ASN A 367 2.34 -13.83 -13.59
CA ASN A 367 3.72 -13.91 -13.99
C ASN A 367 4.45 -12.56 -13.89
N ARG A 368 5.64 -12.58 -13.29
CA ARG A 368 6.52 -11.45 -13.05
C ARG A 368 6.99 -10.75 -14.33
N ASP A 369 7.20 -11.51 -15.41
CA ASP A 369 7.71 -11.02 -16.68
C ASP A 369 7.36 -11.99 -17.81
N ALA A 370 6.06 -12.04 -18.10
CA ALA A 370 5.46 -12.96 -19.06
C ALA A 370 6.00 -12.78 -20.49
N LEU A 371 6.29 -11.54 -20.87
CA LEU A 371 6.77 -11.18 -22.21
C LEU A 371 8.30 -11.25 -22.33
N ARG A 372 9.02 -11.57 -21.24
CA ARG A 372 10.49 -11.58 -21.18
C ARG A 372 11.10 -10.25 -21.63
N GLN A 373 10.46 -9.15 -21.24
CA GLN A 373 10.89 -7.80 -21.61
C GLN A 373 11.67 -7.11 -20.49
N GLY A 374 11.72 -7.70 -19.29
CA GLY A 374 12.28 -7.06 -18.10
C GLY A 374 11.33 -6.02 -17.50
N GLN A 375 11.79 -5.41 -16.42
CA GLN A 375 11.08 -4.39 -15.67
C GLN A 375 11.73 -3.02 -15.88
N THR A 376 10.95 -2.03 -16.32
CA THR A 376 11.41 -0.63 -16.36
C THR A 376 10.78 0.15 -15.21
N VAL A 377 11.62 0.74 -14.36
CA VAL A 377 11.23 1.64 -13.28
C VAL A 377 11.46 3.08 -13.74
N TYR A 378 10.41 3.89 -13.64
CA TYR A 378 10.45 5.30 -14.01
C TYR A 378 10.52 6.16 -12.75
N THR A 379 11.55 6.99 -12.64
CA THR A 379 11.76 7.86 -11.49
C THR A 379 11.89 9.31 -11.90
N ARG A 380 11.42 10.22 -11.05
CA ARG A 380 11.87 11.61 -11.05
C ARG A 380 12.86 11.79 -9.90
N ASN A 381 14.08 12.20 -10.21
CA ASN A 381 15.09 12.53 -9.22
C ASN A 381 15.54 13.97 -9.49
N ARG A 382 15.06 14.91 -8.68
CA ARG A 382 15.24 16.36 -8.88
C ARG A 382 14.79 16.79 -10.29
N ASN A 383 15.73 17.19 -11.14
CA ASN A 383 15.48 17.65 -12.51
C ASN A 383 15.55 16.51 -13.55
N PHE A 384 15.87 15.29 -13.13
CA PHE A 384 16.06 14.14 -13.99
C PHE A 384 14.80 13.27 -14.00
N ASN A 385 14.39 12.83 -15.18
CA ASN A 385 13.37 11.80 -15.35
C ASN A 385 14.08 10.59 -15.99
N ASP A 386 14.25 9.52 -15.21
CA ASP A 386 14.98 8.34 -15.64
C ASP A 386 14.03 7.19 -15.94
N SER A 387 14.50 6.26 -16.78
CA SER A 387 13.84 4.99 -17.06
C SER A 387 14.88 3.88 -16.97
N ASN A 388 14.97 3.23 -15.81
CA ASN A 388 15.97 2.19 -15.56
C ASN A 388 15.37 0.82 -15.84
N LYS A 389 16.03 0.03 -16.69
CA LYS A 389 15.56 -1.28 -17.13
C LYS A 389 16.36 -2.41 -16.50
N TYR A 390 15.67 -3.35 -15.87
CA TYR A 390 16.22 -4.53 -15.21
C TYR A 390 15.69 -5.78 -15.90
N LEU A 391 16.60 -6.64 -16.37
CA LEU A 391 16.22 -7.90 -17.05
C LEU A 391 16.06 -9.08 -16.09
N LYS A 392 16.54 -8.91 -14.85
CA LYS A 392 16.58 -9.92 -13.79
C LYS A 392 16.63 -9.23 -12.44
N ASP A 393 16.35 -9.97 -11.39
CA ASP A 393 16.67 -9.58 -10.02
C ASP A 393 18.20 -9.58 -9.84
N GLU A 394 18.72 -8.50 -9.28
CA GLU A 394 20.15 -8.31 -9.07
C GLU A 394 20.40 -7.45 -7.82
N GLU A 395 21.66 -7.37 -7.39
CA GLU A 395 22.05 -6.48 -6.30
C GLU A 395 21.58 -5.05 -6.59
N GLY A 396 20.93 -4.44 -5.60
CA GLY A 396 20.26 -3.14 -5.69
C GLY A 396 18.93 -3.10 -6.42
N PHE A 397 18.46 -4.21 -7.00
CA PHE A 397 17.10 -4.35 -7.53
C PHE A 397 16.55 -5.77 -7.35
N ILE A 398 16.11 -6.06 -6.12
CA ILE A 398 15.41 -7.28 -5.72
C ILE A 398 14.47 -6.93 -4.54
N TYR A 399 13.49 -7.77 -4.22
CA TYR A 399 12.38 -7.43 -3.32
C TYR A 399 12.79 -6.90 -1.91
N PHE A 400 14.01 -7.18 -1.46
CA PHE A 400 14.57 -6.71 -0.18
C PHE A 400 15.76 -5.74 -0.36
N ASP A 401 16.17 -5.40 -1.57
CA ASP A 401 17.30 -4.50 -1.82
C ASP A 401 17.01 -3.65 -3.06
N ILE A 402 16.84 -2.36 -2.82
CA ILE A 402 16.51 -1.35 -3.82
C ILE A 402 17.61 -0.30 -3.95
N SER A 403 18.84 -0.58 -3.50
CA SER A 403 19.93 0.40 -3.43
C SER A 403 20.37 1.01 -4.78
N LYS A 404 19.91 0.47 -5.92
CA LYS A 404 20.08 1.11 -7.25
C LYS A 404 18.97 2.10 -7.60
N ILE A 405 17.92 2.19 -6.79
CA ILE A 405 16.77 3.05 -7.03
C ILE A 405 16.88 4.29 -6.15
N SER A 406 16.71 5.46 -6.75
CA SER A 406 16.65 6.72 -6.02
C SER A 406 15.70 7.72 -6.68
N GLY A 407 15.29 8.73 -5.91
CA GLY A 407 14.23 9.67 -6.29
C GLY A 407 12.84 9.07 -6.13
N ASN A 408 11.85 9.74 -6.71
CA ASN A 408 10.44 9.39 -6.59
C ASN A 408 10.02 8.46 -7.73
N ILE A 409 9.45 7.30 -7.40
CA ILE A 409 8.96 6.35 -8.39
C ILE A 409 7.60 6.84 -8.92
N THR A 410 7.52 7.07 -10.23
CA THR A 410 6.32 7.58 -10.92
C THR A 410 5.61 6.53 -11.76
N ASP A 411 6.30 5.45 -12.14
CA ASP A 411 5.69 4.33 -12.85
C ASP A 411 6.59 3.08 -12.86
N VAL A 412 5.98 1.94 -13.16
CA VAL A 412 6.62 0.66 -13.45
C VAL A 412 5.93 -0.05 -14.61
N THR A 413 6.67 -0.78 -15.45
CA THR A 413 6.07 -1.49 -16.60
C THR A 413 5.21 -2.69 -16.19
N THR A 414 5.67 -3.49 -15.23
CA THR A 414 5.01 -4.74 -14.83
C THR A 414 4.85 -4.78 -13.31
N LEU A 415 3.64 -4.48 -12.82
CA LEU A 415 3.32 -4.52 -11.40
C LEU A 415 3.62 -5.90 -10.78
N ASP A 416 3.33 -6.96 -11.54
CA ASP A 416 3.55 -8.34 -11.11
C ASP A 416 5.02 -8.74 -10.98
N TRP A 417 5.99 -7.91 -11.39
CA TRP A 417 7.39 -8.12 -11.02
C TRP A 417 7.56 -8.23 -9.49
N SER A 418 6.65 -7.59 -8.74
CA SER A 418 6.54 -7.61 -7.29
C SER A 418 6.18 -8.99 -6.69
N LEU A 419 5.59 -9.90 -7.47
CA LEU A 419 5.19 -11.23 -6.98
C LEU A 419 6.38 -12.02 -6.41
N PRO A 420 6.14 -12.97 -5.50
CA PRO A 420 7.17 -13.92 -5.07
C PRO A 420 7.75 -14.67 -6.26
N GLY A 421 9.08 -14.77 -6.29
CA GLY A 421 9.83 -15.41 -7.37
C GLY A 421 11.29 -14.96 -7.35
N LEU A 422 12.04 -15.45 -8.34
CA LEU A 422 13.45 -15.11 -8.53
C LEU A 422 13.81 -15.31 -9.99
N ILE A 423 14.22 -14.24 -10.65
CA ILE A 423 14.74 -14.24 -12.02
C ILE A 423 16.21 -13.83 -11.90
N ASN A 424 17.14 -14.75 -12.11
CA ASN A 424 18.58 -14.46 -12.16
C ASN A 424 19.30 -15.47 -13.06
N ASP A 425 20.64 -15.47 -13.06
CA ASP A 425 21.42 -16.36 -13.94
C ASP A 425 21.31 -17.85 -13.59
N THR A 426 20.76 -18.17 -12.42
CA THR A 426 20.65 -19.54 -11.87
C THR A 426 19.21 -20.00 -11.62
N ALA A 427 18.23 -19.09 -11.67
CA ALA A 427 16.83 -19.33 -11.36
C ALA A 427 15.91 -18.52 -12.28
N ASP A 428 14.83 -19.12 -12.77
CA ASP A 428 13.84 -18.47 -13.64
C ASP A 428 12.41 -18.66 -13.08
N PHE A 429 12.24 -18.44 -11.78
CA PHE A 429 10.95 -18.55 -11.09
C PHE A 429 10.13 -17.27 -11.29
N ARG A 430 9.25 -17.30 -12.29
CA ARG A 430 8.48 -16.13 -12.74
C ARG A 430 7.04 -16.07 -12.22
N GLY A 431 6.56 -17.05 -11.46
CA GLY A 431 5.16 -17.17 -11.05
C GLY A 431 4.51 -18.44 -11.59
N GLY A 432 3.17 -18.47 -11.65
CA GLY A 432 2.42 -19.66 -12.04
C GLY A 432 0.93 -19.56 -11.74
N ILE A 433 0.29 -20.72 -11.59
CA ILE A 433 -1.13 -20.83 -11.26
C ILE A 433 -1.34 -20.57 -9.76
N LEU A 434 -2.21 -19.63 -9.45
CA LEU A 434 -2.71 -19.38 -8.10
C LEU A 434 -4.13 -19.91 -8.00
N ILE A 435 -4.41 -20.63 -6.92
CA ILE A 435 -5.74 -21.17 -6.60
C ILE A 435 -6.15 -20.57 -5.26
N TRP A 436 -7.17 -19.72 -5.29
CA TRP A 436 -7.72 -19.03 -4.14
C TRP A 436 -8.96 -19.75 -3.67
N HIS A 437 -9.00 -20.15 -2.40
CA HIS A 437 -10.21 -20.70 -1.78
C HIS A 437 -11.03 -19.55 -1.19
N ILE A 438 -12.25 -19.39 -1.65
CA ILE A 438 -13.15 -18.32 -1.24
C ILE A 438 -14.37 -18.91 -0.56
N ASP A 439 -14.64 -18.45 0.66
CA ASP A 439 -15.88 -18.68 1.39
C ASP A 439 -16.55 -17.33 1.67
N GLU A 440 -17.59 -17.04 0.89
CA GLU A 440 -18.37 -15.81 0.97
C GLU A 440 -19.07 -15.65 2.33
N SER A 441 -19.41 -16.76 3.00
CA SER A 441 -20.10 -16.71 4.30
C SER A 441 -19.14 -16.25 5.39
N ILE A 442 -17.89 -16.72 5.36
CA ILE A 442 -16.84 -16.25 6.27
C ILE A 442 -16.54 -14.78 6.00
N ILE A 443 -16.35 -14.42 4.73
CA ILE A 443 -16.08 -13.03 4.34
C ILE A 443 -17.21 -12.13 4.84
N GLU A 444 -18.47 -12.42 4.51
CA GLU A 444 -19.63 -11.63 4.94
C GLU A 444 -19.67 -11.44 6.46
N SER A 445 -19.44 -12.49 7.24
CA SER A 445 -19.47 -12.43 8.70
C SER A 445 -18.38 -11.57 9.34
N LYS A 446 -17.25 -11.38 8.63
CA LYS A 446 -16.07 -10.66 9.13
C LYS A 446 -15.75 -9.37 8.38
N PHE A 447 -16.45 -9.12 7.26
CA PHE A 447 -16.22 -7.98 6.38
C PHE A 447 -16.45 -6.68 7.14
N ALA A 448 -17.54 -6.63 7.93
CA ALA A 448 -17.81 -5.49 8.77
C ALA A 448 -16.61 -5.21 9.67
N SER A 449 -16.14 -6.15 10.48
CA SER A 449 -15.01 -5.92 11.41
C SER A 449 -13.63 -5.78 10.76
N ASN A 450 -13.51 -5.93 9.44
CA ASN A 450 -12.24 -5.93 8.71
C ASN A 450 -11.22 -6.94 9.29
N THR A 451 -11.66 -8.20 9.47
CA THR A 451 -10.86 -9.27 10.09
C THR A 451 -10.92 -10.58 9.30
N ILE A 452 -10.95 -10.50 7.97
CA ILE A 452 -11.29 -11.62 7.07
C ILE A 452 -10.34 -12.81 7.26
#